data_AF-A0A956Y326-F1
#
_entry.id   AF-A0A956Y326-F1
#
_cell.length_a   1.000
_cell.length_b   1.000
_cell.length_c   1.000
_cell.angle_alpha   90.00
_cell.angle_beta   90.00
_cell.angle_gamma   90.00
#
_symmetry.space_group_name_H-M   'P 1'
#
loop_
_entity.id
_entity.type
_entity.pdbx_description
1 polymer ?
#
loop_
_entity_poly.entity_id
_entity_poly.type
_entity_poly.pdbx_seq_one_letter_code
_entity_poly.pdbx_strand_id
1 'polypeptide(L)' 'VGPSHEGLILISALLGGVLLMLADLIGRWVISPSELPVGVVAAMIGAPYFAYLLYQTRNQ' A
#
# COMPACT_ATOMS: atom_id res chain seq x y z
N VAL A 1 13.76 17.09 -8.08
CA VAL A 1 12.33 17.25 -7.77
C VAL A 1 11.90 18.65 -8.16
N GLY A 2 11.45 18.83 -9.41
CA GLY A 2 10.99 20.11 -9.93
C GLY A 2 9.53 20.42 -9.52
N PRO A 3 9.06 21.66 -9.69
CA PRO A 3 7.92 22.28 -8.99
C PRO A 3 6.53 21.86 -9.52
N SER A 4 6.25 20.57 -9.61
CA SER A 4 4.92 20.07 -10.01
C SER A 4 4.57 18.80 -9.25
N HIS A 5 4.47 18.92 -7.91
CA HIS A 5 4.01 17.83 -7.04
C HIS A 5 2.56 17.42 -7.33
N GLU A 6 1.80 18.21 -8.10
CA GLU A 6 0.42 17.95 -8.50
C GLU A 6 0.26 16.59 -9.20
N GLY A 7 1.17 16.27 -10.13
CA GLY A 7 1.15 14.97 -10.81
C GLY A 7 1.44 13.80 -9.86
N LEU A 8 2.36 13.98 -8.92
CA LEU A 8 2.68 12.98 -7.91
C LEU A 8 1.52 12.75 -6.94
N ILE A 9 0.83 13.81 -6.52
CA ILE A 9 -0.35 13.72 -5.65
C ILE A 9 -1.44 12.91 -6.33
N LEU A 10 -1.80 13.22 -7.58
CA LEU A 10 -2.85 12.49 -8.31
C LEU A 10 -2.49 11.01 -8.51
N ILE A 11 -1.25 10.72 -8.94
CA ILE A 11 -0.80 9.34 -9.16
C ILE A 11 -0.75 8.58 -7.83
N SER A 12 -0.25 9.19 -6.76
CA SER A 12 -0.20 8.55 -5.44
C SER A 12 -1.58 8.28 -4.86
N ALA A 13 -2.55 9.19 -5.07
CA ALA A 13 -3.93 9.00 -4.66
C ALA A 13 -4.59 7.84 -5.42
N LEU A 14 -4.40 7.76 -6.74
CA LEU A 14 -4.95 6.67 -7.56
C LEU A 14 -4.33 5.32 -7.17
N LEU A 15 -3.01 5.25 -7.07
CA LEU A 15 -2.33 4.00 -6.67
C LEU A 15 -2.71 3.57 -5.26
N GLY A 16 -2.74 4.50 -4.30
CA GLY A 16 -3.17 4.22 -2.93
C GLY A 16 -4.62 3.75 -2.86
N GLY A 17 -5.52 4.39 -3.59
CA GLY A 17 -6.93 4.01 -3.66
C GLY A 17 -7.14 2.60 -4.24
N VAL A 18 -6.45 2.27 -5.33
CA VAL A 18 -6.51 0.92 -5.93
C VAL A 18 -5.96 -0.13 -4.96
N LEU A 19 -4.83 0.15 -4.30
CA LEU A 19 -4.24 -0.76 -3.31
C LEU A 19 -5.20 -1.04 -2.16
N LEU A 20 -5.86 0.00 -1.61
CA LEU A 20 -6.82 -0.15 -0.52
C LEU A 20 -8.07 -0.92 -0.95
N MET A 21 -8.61 -0.67 -2.15
CA MET A 21 -9.75 -1.45 -2.66
C MET A 21 -9.41 -2.94 -2.80
N LEU A 22 -8.23 -3.27 -3.33
CA LEU A 22 -7.80 -4.65 -3.45
C LEU A 22 -7.60 -5.30 -2.07
N ALA A 23 -7.05 -4.56 -1.11
CA ALA A 23 -6.87 -5.04 0.25
C ALA A 23 -8.22 -5.32 0.95
N ASP A 24 -9.22 -4.45 0.77
CA ASP A 24 -10.58 -4.65 1.33
C ASP A 24 -11.26 -5.85 0.67
N LEU A 25 -11.16 -5.98 -0.66
CA LEU A 25 -11.71 -7.11 -1.38
C LEU A 25 -11.10 -8.43 -0.88
N ILE A 26 -9.77 -8.53 -0.82
CA ILE A 26 -9.08 -9.73 -0.31
C ILE A 26 -9.50 -10.02 1.14
N GLY A 27 -9.60 -9.00 1.98
CA GLY A 27 -10.04 -9.16 3.38
C GLY A 27 -11.43 -9.80 3.48
N ARG A 28 -12.37 -9.40 2.62
CA ARG A 28 -13.74 -9.97 2.56
C ARG A 28 -13.78 -11.39 2.01
N TRP A 29 -12.87 -11.74 1.10
CA TRP A 29 -12.82 -13.08 0.50
C TRP A 29 -12.17 -14.13 1.41
N VAL A 30 -11.11 -13.73 2.16
CA VAL A 30 -10.32 -14.69 2.95
C VAL A 30 -11.07 -15.14 4.19
N ILE A 31 -11.82 -14.25 4.84
CA ILE A 31 -12.58 -14.59 6.06
C ILE A 31 -14.00 -14.06 5.93
N SER A 32 -14.94 -14.93 5.58
CA SER A 32 -16.38 -14.68 5.75
C SER A 32 -16.89 -15.66 6.80
N PRO A 33 -17.59 -15.22 7.88
CA PRO A 33 -18.29 -13.94 8.10
C PRO A 33 -17.55 -12.92 8.98
N SER A 34 -16.28 -13.14 9.34
CA SER A 34 -15.52 -12.21 10.20
C SER A 34 -14.58 -11.34 9.39
N GLU A 35 -14.68 -10.03 9.57
CA GLU A 35 -14.00 -9.03 8.75
C GLU A 35 -12.52 -8.90 9.15
N LEU A 36 -11.61 -9.26 8.23
CA LEU A 36 -10.19 -8.94 8.38
C LEU A 36 -10.00 -7.43 8.23
N PRO A 37 -9.27 -6.76 9.15
CA PRO A 37 -8.95 -5.36 8.98
C PRO A 37 -8.14 -5.14 7.70
N VAL A 38 -8.61 -4.27 6.82
CA VAL A 38 -7.92 -3.91 5.56
C VAL A 38 -6.46 -3.49 5.80
N GLY A 39 -6.18 -2.87 6.95
CA GLY A 39 -4.83 -2.49 7.37
C GLY A 39 -3.87 -3.66 7.53
N VAL A 40 -4.35 -4.84 7.96
CA VAL A 40 -3.52 -6.06 8.06
C VAL A 40 -3.12 -6.53 6.66
N VAL A 41 -4.06 -6.55 5.72
CA VAL A 41 -3.80 -6.95 4.33
C VAL A 41 -2.86 -5.94 3.65
N ALA A 42 -3.07 -4.65 3.87
CA ALA A 42 -2.18 -3.62 3.34
C ALA A 42 -0.76 -3.70 3.96
N ALA A 43 -0.65 -3.99 5.26
CA ALA A 43 0.63 -4.14 5.94
C ALA A 43 1.45 -5.33 5.42
N MET A 44 0.80 -6.40 4.95
CA MET A 44 1.49 -7.53 4.31
C MET A 44 2.25 -7.12 3.04
N ILE A 45 1.81 -6.06 2.36
CA ILE A 45 2.50 -5.49 1.19
C ILE A 45 3.48 -4.38 1.63
N GLY A 46 3.04 -3.50 2.54
CA GLY A 46 3.84 -2.37 3.01
C GLY A 46 5.08 -2.78 3.79
N ALA A 47 5.02 -3.80 4.63
CA ALA A 47 6.13 -4.28 5.44
C ALA A 47 7.32 -4.80 4.62
N PRO A 48 7.14 -5.72 3.63
CA PRO A 48 8.26 -6.16 2.80
C PRO A 48 8.79 -5.04 1.91
N TYR A 49 7.92 -4.15 1.39
CA TYR A 49 8.36 -2.98 0.62
C TYR A 49 9.20 -2.03 1.47
N PHE A 50 8.77 -1.75 2.70
CA PHE A 50 9.52 -0.90 3.62
C PHE A 50 10.84 -1.55 4.03
N ALA A 51 10.86 -2.86 4.29
CA ALA A 51 12.09 -3.59 4.55
C ALA A 51 13.08 -3.54 3.37
N TYR A 52 12.57 -3.68 2.14
CA TYR A 52 13.35 -3.53 0.92
C TYR A 52 13.94 -2.11 0.80
N LEU A 53 13.13 -1.07 1.01
CA LEU A 53 13.60 0.30 0.99
C LEU A 53 14.66 0.55 2.06
N LEU A 54 14.47 0.04 3.28
CA LEU A 54 15.44 0.15 4.36
C LEU A 54 16.78 -0.49 3.99
N TYR A 55 16.76 -1.67 3.38
CA TYR A 55 17.98 -2.32 2.89
C TYR A 55 18.65 -1.50 1.77
N GLN A 56 17.87 -0.99 0.84
CA GLN A 56 18.38 -0.18 -0.27
C GLN A 56 19.03 1.12 0.21
N THR A 57 18.39 1.82 1.16
CA THR A 57 18.93 3.07 1.74
C THR A 57 20.18 2.82 2.59
N ARG A 58 20.34 1.65 3.19
CA ARG A 58 21.56 1.29 3.95
C ARG A 58 22.78 0.97 3.07
N ASN A 59 22.55 0.64 1.81
CA ASN A 59 23.60 0.38 0.81
C ASN A 59 23.95 1.64 -0.03
N GLN A 60 23.40 2.80 0.33
CA GLN A 60 23.83 4.11 -0.16
C GLN A 60 24.54 4.87 0.96
#